data_AF-A0A9D1T9F4-F1
#
_entry.id   AF-A0A9D1T9F4-F1
#
_cell.length_a   1.000
_cell.length_b   1.000
_cell.length_c   1.000
_cell.angle_alpha   90.00
_cell.angle_beta   90.00
_cell.angle_gamma   90.00
#
_symmetry.space_group_name_H-M   'P 1'
#
loop_
_entity.id
_entity.type
_entity.pdbx_description
1 polymer ?
#
loop_
_entity_poly.entity_id
_entity_poly.type
_entity_poly.pdbx_seq_one_letter_code
_entity_poly.pdbx_strand_id
1 'polypeptide(L)'
;MKDFLERTKLMTELVAVLMIVLGILLLVNPGEAVLLVCRLSGVILGITGLVLLLMSLNNRQGVERGNGLDIFLTVLGIILLALGLFIVFRPGVVVGFAGVLFAVVLFVHGIGDLREMITLKQMGYSRWWVSLLCAAVTFLMGLVVLLLPFDSAALMMRIAGIFLVLDGISELYLALRVVSLKKRYNTDRMIEGHAREIDDEHR
;
A
#
# COMPACT_ATOMS: atom_id res chain seq x y z
N MET A 1 -11.73 -13.44 -24.67
CA MET A 1 -10.29 -13.21 -24.42
C MET A 1 -9.89 -11.73 -24.63
N LYS A 2 -10.38 -11.04 -25.67
CA LYS A 2 -10.17 -9.59 -25.87
C LYS A 2 -10.70 -8.72 -24.70
N ASP A 3 -11.89 -9.01 -24.19
CA ASP A 3 -12.47 -8.30 -23.04
C ASP A 3 -11.64 -8.42 -21.74
N PHE A 4 -10.99 -9.56 -21.52
CA PHE A 4 -10.10 -9.74 -20.36
C PHE A 4 -8.83 -8.88 -20.49
N LEU A 5 -8.29 -8.74 -21.70
CA LEU A 5 -7.09 -7.95 -21.98
C LEU A 5 -7.37 -6.44 -21.96
N GLU A 6 -8.54 -6.01 -22.41
CA GLU A 6 -8.98 -4.61 -22.29
C GLU A 6 -9.28 -4.25 -20.84
N ARG A 7 -9.94 -5.14 -20.08
CA ARG A 7 -10.17 -4.94 -18.64
C ARG A 7 -8.86 -4.88 -17.87
N THR A 8 -7.89 -5.76 -18.11
CA THR A 8 -6.62 -5.69 -17.38
C THR A 8 -5.84 -4.41 -17.70
N LYS A 9 -5.77 -4.00 -18.98
CA LYS A 9 -5.19 -2.70 -19.37
C LYS A 9 -5.84 -1.52 -18.68
N LEU A 10 -7.18 -1.45 -18.72
CA LEU A 10 -7.94 -0.38 -18.06
C LEU A 10 -7.66 -0.35 -16.57
N MET A 11 -7.61 -1.52 -15.90
CA MET A 11 -7.30 -1.60 -14.47
C MET A 11 -5.88 -1.11 -14.18
N THR A 12 -4.88 -1.46 -14.99
CA THR A 12 -3.49 -1.02 -14.79
C THR A 12 -3.35 0.49 -15.00
N GLU A 13 -3.95 1.06 -16.05
CA GLU A 13 -3.92 2.52 -16.28
C GLU A 13 -4.66 3.27 -15.17
N LEU A 14 -5.81 2.75 -14.71
CA LEU A 14 -6.61 3.38 -13.66
C LEU A 14 -5.88 3.33 -12.31
N VAL A 15 -5.16 2.25 -12.00
CA VAL A 15 -4.29 2.15 -10.82
C VAL A 15 -3.13 3.16 -10.90
N ALA A 16 -2.46 3.29 -12.05
CA ALA A 16 -1.38 4.26 -12.22
C ALA A 16 -1.87 5.71 -12.06
N VAL A 17 -3.03 6.06 -12.64
CA VAL A 17 -3.65 7.38 -12.47
C VAL A 17 -4.03 7.61 -11.01
N LEU A 18 -4.60 6.61 -10.34
CA LEU A 18 -4.97 6.68 -8.93
C LEU A 18 -3.73 6.90 -8.04
N MET A 19 -2.62 6.21 -8.32
CA MET A 19 -1.34 6.39 -7.60
C MET A 19 -0.82 7.81 -7.74
N ILE A 20 -0.85 8.40 -8.95
CA ILE A 20 -0.42 9.78 -9.19
C ILE A 20 -1.30 10.77 -8.43
N VAL A 21 -2.63 10.61 -8.50
CA VAL A 21 -3.59 11.48 -7.78
C VAL A 21 -3.38 11.38 -6.27
N LEU A 22 -3.19 10.16 -5.75
CA LEU A 22 -2.93 9.92 -4.34
C LEU A 22 -1.60 10.55 -3.91
N GLY A 23 -0.53 10.40 -4.71
CA GLY A 23 0.78 11.00 -4.43
C GLY A 23 0.75 12.53 -4.40
N ILE A 24 -0.01 13.16 -5.31
CA ILE A 24 -0.23 14.62 -5.30
C ILE A 24 -1.01 15.04 -4.04
N LEU A 25 -2.03 14.27 -3.64
CA LEU A 25 -2.81 14.54 -2.43
C LEU A 25 -1.93 14.50 -1.16
N LEU A 26 -1.02 13.51 -1.08
CA LEU A 26 -0.04 13.40 0.01
C LEU A 26 0.94 14.59 0.05
N LEU A 27 1.30 15.15 -1.11
CA LEU A 27 2.17 16.32 -1.19
C LEU A 27 1.50 17.59 -0.64
N VAL A 28 0.25 17.83 -1.05
CA VAL A 28 -0.48 19.06 -0.74
C VAL A 28 -0.94 19.05 0.72
N ASN A 29 -1.59 17.98 1.18
CA ASN A 29 -2.07 17.89 2.55
C ASN A 29 -1.98 16.45 3.10
N PRO A 30 -0.87 16.09 3.76
CA PRO A 30 -0.69 14.74 4.29
C PRO A 30 -1.71 14.39 5.38
N GLY A 31 -2.20 15.37 6.14
CA GLY A 31 -3.22 15.14 7.17
C GLY A 31 -4.55 14.65 6.59
N GLU A 32 -5.05 15.36 5.57
CA GLU A 32 -6.25 14.94 4.85
C GLU A 32 -6.04 13.63 4.08
N ALA A 33 -4.83 13.39 3.55
CA ALA A 33 -4.51 12.12 2.92
C ALA A 33 -4.64 10.93 3.88
N VAL A 34 -4.13 11.04 5.12
CA VAL A 34 -4.28 9.97 6.13
C VAL A 34 -5.75 9.76 6.50
N LEU A 35 -6.52 10.83 6.66
CA LEU A 35 -7.96 10.74 6.95
C LEU A 35 -8.72 10.06 5.81
N LEU A 36 -8.38 10.39 4.56
CA LEU A 36 -8.98 9.79 3.37
C LEU A 36 -8.65 8.29 3.28
N VAL A 37 -7.38 7.92 3.47
CA VAL A 37 -6.94 6.51 3.49
C VAL A 37 -7.65 5.73 4.60
N CYS A 38 -7.75 6.31 5.79
CA CYS A 38 -8.46 5.72 6.93
C CYS A 38 -9.96 5.55 6.64
N ARG A 39 -10.59 6.53 5.99
CA ARG A 39 -12.00 6.42 5.59
C ARG A 39 -12.21 5.34 4.53
N LEU A 40 -11.35 5.29 3.51
CA LEU A 40 -11.40 4.26 2.47
C LEU A 40 -11.20 2.86 3.04
N SER A 41 -10.22 2.68 3.93
CA SER A 41 -10.01 1.39 4.60
C SER A 41 -11.21 1.01 5.46
N GLY A 42 -11.82 1.97 6.17
CA GLY A 42 -13.07 1.76 6.91
C GLY A 42 -14.23 1.29 6.03
N VAL A 43 -14.39 1.86 4.83
CA VAL A 43 -15.40 1.42 3.85
C VAL A 43 -15.12 -0.01 3.39
N ILE A 44 -13.87 -0.33 3.05
CA ILE A 44 -13.47 -1.67 2.61
C ILE A 44 -13.73 -2.70 3.74
N LEU A 45 -13.37 -2.37 4.98
CA LEU A 45 -13.67 -3.16 6.17
C LEU A 45 -15.18 -3.37 6.36
N GLY A 46 -15.98 -2.31 6.18
CA GLY A 46 -17.43 -2.37 6.27
C GLY A 46 -18.05 -3.27 5.21
N ILE A 47 -17.62 -3.14 3.94
CA ILE A 47 -18.05 -4.01 2.84
C ILE A 47 -17.65 -5.46 3.11
N THR A 48 -16.43 -5.69 3.59
CA THR A 48 -15.93 -7.03 3.92
C THR A 48 -16.77 -7.67 5.03
N GLY A 49 -17.06 -6.92 6.10
CA GLY A 49 -17.97 -7.35 7.16
C GLY A 49 -19.38 -7.66 6.62
N LEU A 50 -19.90 -6.82 5.73
CA LEU A 50 -21.21 -7.03 5.11
C LEU A 50 -21.23 -8.31 4.25
N VAL A 51 -20.20 -8.54 3.43
CA VAL A 51 -20.09 -9.74 2.59
C VAL A 51 -20.00 -10.99 3.47
N LEU A 52 -19.22 -10.97 4.55
CA LEU A 52 -19.14 -12.09 5.50
C LEU A 52 -20.50 -12.39 6.14
N LEU A 53 -21.27 -11.35 6.49
CA LEU A 53 -22.62 -11.52 7.01
C LEU A 53 -23.57 -12.09 5.96
N LEU A 54 -23.58 -11.56 4.74
CA LEU A 54 -24.44 -12.05 3.66
C LEU A 54 -24.12 -13.50 3.28
N MET A 55 -22.82 -13.86 3.23
CA MET A 55 -22.39 -15.24 3.00
C MET A 55 -22.88 -16.16 4.10
N SER A 56 -22.74 -15.78 5.37
CA SER A 56 -23.25 -16.55 6.51
C SER A 56 -24.78 -16.72 6.46
N LEU A 57 -25.53 -15.66 6.09
CA LEU A 57 -26.98 -15.70 5.96
C LEU A 57 -27.44 -16.60 4.79
N ASN A 58 -26.70 -16.62 3.69
CA ASN A 58 -27.01 -17.50 2.56
C ASN A 58 -26.65 -18.97 2.86
N ASN A 59 -25.60 -19.20 3.66
CA ASN A 59 -25.19 -20.52 4.16
C ASN A 59 -25.87 -20.89 5.49
N ARG A 60 -27.09 -20.41 5.76
CA ARG A 60 -27.84 -20.67 7.01
C ARG A 60 -27.91 -22.15 7.42
N GLN A 61 -27.84 -23.08 6.46
CA GLN A 61 -27.78 -24.52 6.73
C GLN A 61 -26.49 -25.01 7.41
N GLY A 62 -25.40 -24.23 7.39
CA GLY A 62 -24.14 -24.51 8.10
C GLY A 62 -24.13 -24.00 9.53
N VAL A 63 -24.75 -22.82 9.77
CA VAL A 63 -24.96 -22.26 11.11
C VAL A 63 -25.89 -23.16 11.94
N GLU A 64 -26.98 -23.67 11.34
CA GLU A 64 -27.90 -24.61 12.00
C GLU A 64 -27.28 -25.99 12.27
N ARG A 65 -26.24 -26.37 11.51
CA ARG A 65 -25.45 -27.59 11.75
C ARG A 65 -24.43 -27.47 12.88
N GLY A 66 -24.29 -26.28 13.49
CA GLY A 66 -23.39 -26.06 14.62
C GLY A 66 -21.90 -26.05 14.25
N ASN A 67 -21.56 -25.78 12.98
CA ASN A 67 -20.17 -25.60 12.59
C ASN A 67 -19.61 -24.34 13.26
N GLY A 68 -18.66 -24.50 14.20
CA GLY A 68 -18.05 -23.39 14.94
C GLY A 68 -17.41 -22.33 14.03
N LEU A 69 -17.01 -22.71 12.82
CA LEU A 69 -16.44 -21.80 11.82
C LEU A 69 -17.47 -20.82 11.25
N ASP A 70 -18.71 -21.24 11.00
CA ASP A 70 -19.76 -20.35 10.46
C ASP A 70 -20.26 -19.35 11.52
N ILE A 71 -20.34 -19.79 12.78
CA ILE A 71 -20.64 -18.91 13.92
C ILE A 71 -19.52 -17.87 14.09
N PHE A 72 -18.26 -18.31 14.03
CA PHE A 72 -17.10 -17.42 14.11
C PHE A 72 -17.11 -16.37 12.98
N LEU A 73 -17.35 -16.77 11.73
CA LEU A 73 -17.42 -15.86 10.58
C LEU A 73 -18.54 -14.84 10.73
N THR A 74 -19.68 -15.23 11.32
CA THR A 74 -20.80 -14.32 11.59
C THR A 74 -20.42 -13.26 12.61
N VAL A 75 -19.89 -13.68 13.76
CA VAL A 75 -19.45 -12.77 14.82
C VAL A 75 -18.35 -11.83 14.31
N LEU A 76 -17.38 -12.38 13.58
CA LEU A 76 -16.32 -11.61 12.94
C LEU A 76 -16.89 -10.60 11.94
N GLY A 77 -17.86 -10.99 11.11
CA GLY A 77 -18.55 -10.11 10.17
C GLY A 77 -19.27 -8.94 10.85
N ILE A 78 -19.96 -9.18 11.97
CA ILE A 78 -20.60 -8.13 12.78
C ILE A 78 -19.54 -7.16 13.31
N ILE A 79 -18.47 -7.68 13.89
CA ILE A 79 -17.39 -6.86 14.46
C ILE A 79 -16.72 -6.02 13.37
N LEU A 80 -16.39 -6.60 12.22
CA LEU A 80 -15.78 -5.87 11.10
C LEU A 80 -16.70 -4.79 10.56
N LEU A 81 -18.00 -5.08 10.43
CA LEU A 81 -18.97 -4.11 9.94
C LEU A 81 -19.13 -2.94 10.91
N ALA A 82 -19.23 -3.22 12.22
CA ALA A 82 -19.31 -2.19 13.25
C ALA A 82 -18.03 -1.36 13.31
N LEU A 83 -16.86 -2.00 13.26
CA LEU A 83 -15.55 -1.33 13.27
C LEU A 83 -15.35 -0.48 12.01
N GLY A 84 -15.66 -1.02 10.84
CA GLY A 84 -15.57 -0.29 9.56
C GLY A 84 -16.46 0.94 9.55
N LEU A 85 -17.70 0.81 10.02
CA LEU A 85 -18.64 1.93 10.13
C LEU A 85 -18.14 3.00 11.12
N PHE A 86 -17.61 2.58 12.27
CA PHE A 86 -17.02 3.48 13.27
C PHE A 86 -15.85 4.29 12.69
N ILE A 87 -14.96 3.63 11.95
CA ILE A 87 -13.82 4.28 11.28
C ILE A 87 -14.30 5.33 10.27
N VAL A 88 -15.34 5.03 9.49
CA VAL A 88 -15.88 5.97 8.48
C VAL A 88 -16.48 7.22 9.13
N PHE A 89 -17.21 7.07 10.23
CA PHE A 89 -17.83 8.21 10.93
C PHE A 89 -16.84 9.06 11.73
N ARG A 90 -15.80 8.45 12.31
CA ARG A 90 -14.84 9.15 13.18
C ARG A 90 -13.39 8.78 12.86
N PRO A 91 -12.91 9.05 11.62
CA PRO A 91 -11.55 8.69 11.22
C PRO A 91 -10.49 9.41 12.06
N GLY A 92 -10.77 10.65 12.49
CA GLY A 92 -9.82 11.43 13.32
C GLY A 92 -9.51 10.77 14.67
N VAL A 93 -10.47 10.09 15.30
CA VAL A 93 -10.24 9.37 16.56
C VAL A 93 -9.33 8.17 16.33
N VAL A 94 -9.55 7.45 15.23
CA VAL A 94 -8.76 6.27 14.85
C VAL A 94 -7.33 6.66 14.51
N VAL A 95 -7.15 7.71 13.72
CA VAL A 95 -5.83 8.26 13.38
C VAL A 95 -5.11 8.76 14.63
N GLY A 96 -5.80 9.45 15.53
CA GLY A 96 -5.24 9.89 16.81
C GLY A 96 -4.80 8.72 17.70
N PHE A 97 -5.64 7.70 17.83
CA PHE A 97 -5.32 6.48 18.59
C PHE A 97 -4.13 5.72 17.98
N ALA A 98 -4.10 5.56 16.65
CA ALA A 98 -2.96 4.98 15.94
C ALA A 98 -1.68 5.79 16.17
N GLY A 99 -1.76 7.13 16.16
CA GLY A 99 -0.65 8.01 16.47
C GLY A 99 -0.07 7.80 17.87
N VAL A 100 -0.93 7.62 18.88
CA VAL A 100 -0.50 7.29 20.24
C VAL A 100 0.21 5.94 20.29
N LEU A 101 -0.33 4.92 19.63
CA LEU A 101 0.33 3.60 19.54
C LEU A 101 1.71 3.70 18.87
N PHE A 102 1.79 4.44 17.77
CA PHE A 102 3.07 4.70 17.10
C PHE A 102 4.06 5.43 18.01
N ALA A 103 3.61 6.44 18.77
CA ALA A 103 4.46 7.15 19.71
C ALA A 103 5.00 6.24 20.82
N VAL A 104 4.18 5.33 21.36
CA VAL A 104 4.61 4.35 22.36
C VAL A 104 5.64 3.38 21.78
N VAL A 105 5.40 2.86 20.57
CA VAL A 105 6.35 1.96 19.90
C VAL A 105 7.69 2.67 19.66
N LEU A 106 7.67 3.91 19.17
CA LEU A 106 8.87 4.71 18.96
C LEU A 106 9.62 4.98 20.27
N PHE A 107 8.90 5.25 21.36
CA PHE A 107 9.51 5.45 22.68
C PHE A 107 10.25 4.19 23.15
N VAL A 108 9.65 3.00 22.99
CA VAL A 108 10.29 1.73 23.32
C VAL A 108 11.51 1.46 22.43
N HIS A 109 11.39 1.73 21.13
CA HIS A 109 12.51 1.60 20.18
C HIS A 109 13.68 2.52 20.55
N GLY A 110 13.39 3.78 20.87
CA GLY A 110 14.40 4.77 21.27
C GLY A 110 15.16 4.36 22.53
N ILE A 111 14.51 3.68 23.48
CA ILE A 111 15.20 3.10 24.65
C ILE A 111 16.15 1.95 24.23
N GLY A 112 15.72 1.12 23.28
CA GLY A 112 16.53 0.02 22.71
C GLY A 112 17.81 0.54 22.06
N ASP A 113 17.67 1.53 21.17
CA ASP A 113 18.79 2.17 20.47
C ASP A 113 19.78 2.81 21.45
N LEU A 114 19.28 3.41 22.53
CA LEU A 114 20.11 4.01 23.57
C LEU A 114 20.95 2.95 24.31
N ARG A 115 20.36 1.77 24.58
CA ARG A 115 21.08 0.64 25.20
C ARG A 115 22.12 0.05 24.24
N GLU A 116 21.81 -0.05 22.96
CA GLU A 116 22.71 -0.55 21.94
C GLU A 116 23.92 0.38 21.77
N MET A 117 23.70 1.70 21.75
CA MET A 117 24.77 2.71 21.74
C MET A 117 25.70 2.60 22.96
N ILE A 118 25.15 2.41 24.17
CA ILE A 118 25.96 2.27 25.40
C ILE A 118 26.80 0.99 25.34
N THR A 119 26.22 -0.10 24.82
CA THR A 119 26.92 -1.39 24.68
C THR A 119 28.04 -1.30 23.63
N LEU A 120 27.80 -0.66 22.49
CA LEU A 120 28.80 -0.39 21.45
C LEU A 120 29.98 0.45 21.98
N LYS A 121 29.70 1.43 22.85
CA LYS A 121 30.74 2.26 23.51
C LYS A 121 31.64 1.43 24.42
N GLN A 122 31.11 0.40 25.08
CA GLN A 122 31.87 -0.45 26.01
C GLN A 122 32.77 -1.48 25.29
N MET A 123 32.54 -1.78 24.00
CA MET A 123 33.31 -2.78 23.25
C MET A 123 34.60 -2.26 22.57
N GLY A 124 34.97 -0.98 22.72
CA GLY A 124 36.32 -0.51 22.39
C GLY A 124 36.75 -0.59 20.90
N TYR A 125 35.85 -0.34 19.96
CA TYR A 125 36.14 -0.44 18.51
C TYR A 125 37.02 0.71 17.98
N SER A 126 38.11 0.41 17.26
CA SER A 126 39.08 1.41 16.75
C SER A 126 38.55 2.37 15.67
N ARG A 127 37.54 1.97 14.88
CA ARG A 127 36.76 2.84 13.97
C ARG A 127 35.42 3.30 14.55
N TRP A 128 35.31 3.35 15.89
CA TRP A 128 34.09 3.76 16.59
C TRP A 128 33.51 5.07 16.07
N TRP A 129 34.33 6.05 15.68
CA TRP A 129 33.86 7.36 15.20
C TRP A 129 32.94 7.30 13.98
N VAL A 130 33.13 6.36 13.04
CA VAL A 130 32.29 6.27 11.84
C VAL A 130 30.95 5.61 12.16
N SER A 131 30.96 4.54 12.96
CA SER A 131 29.72 3.95 13.48
C SER A 131 29.00 4.89 14.45
N LEU A 132 29.73 5.70 15.22
CA LEU A 132 29.19 6.71 16.12
C LEU A 132 28.55 7.85 15.33
N LEU A 133 29.16 8.29 14.22
CA LEU A 133 28.59 9.31 13.35
C LEU A 133 27.34 8.78 12.64
N CYS A 134 27.38 7.56 12.11
CA CYS A 134 26.23 6.93 11.46
C CYS A 134 25.10 6.70 12.47
N ALA A 135 25.41 6.17 13.67
CA ALA A 135 24.45 5.99 14.74
C ALA A 135 23.94 7.33 15.30
N ALA A 136 24.76 8.38 15.35
CA ALA A 136 24.34 9.72 15.75
C ALA A 136 23.39 10.34 14.71
N VAL A 137 23.64 10.15 13.41
CA VAL A 137 22.72 10.57 12.35
C VAL A 137 21.41 9.80 12.46
N THR A 138 21.43 8.49 12.63
CA THR A 138 20.22 7.67 12.83
C THR A 138 19.48 8.06 14.11
N PHE A 139 20.20 8.32 15.20
CA PHE A 139 19.64 8.76 16.48
C PHE A 139 19.04 10.16 16.38
N LEU A 140 19.70 11.11 15.71
CA LEU A 140 19.16 12.45 15.42
C LEU A 140 17.93 12.36 14.53
N MET A 141 17.95 11.49 13.51
CA MET A 141 16.81 11.26 12.62
C MET A 141 15.62 10.64 13.39
N GLY A 142 15.89 9.67 14.26
CA GLY A 142 14.92 9.10 15.19
C GLY A 142 14.40 10.12 16.21
N LEU A 143 15.27 11.00 16.74
CA LEU A 143 14.93 12.05 17.69
C LEU A 143 14.08 13.16 17.05
N VAL A 144 14.34 13.52 15.80
CA VAL A 144 13.50 14.45 15.02
C VAL A 144 12.10 13.85 14.81
N VAL A 145 12.00 12.55 14.53
CA VAL A 145 10.72 11.83 14.48
C VAL A 145 10.03 11.79 15.86
N LEU A 146 10.81 11.77 16.94
CA LEU A 146 10.32 11.74 18.33
C LEU A 146 9.76 13.09 18.80
N LEU A 147 10.41 14.20 18.42
CA LEU A 147 10.05 15.55 18.85
C LEU A 147 8.97 16.22 17.99
N LEU A 148 8.87 15.81 16.72
CA LEU A 148 7.95 16.40 15.75
C LEU A 148 7.16 15.32 14.98
N PRO A 149 6.47 14.37 15.63
CA PRO A 149 5.86 13.22 14.97
C PRO A 149 4.88 13.59 13.86
N PHE A 150 4.16 14.71 13.99
CA PHE A 150 3.25 15.18 12.93
C PHE A 150 3.98 15.85 11.77
N ASP A 151 4.97 16.70 12.01
CA ASP A 151 5.74 17.35 10.93
C ASP A 151 6.73 16.39 10.26
N SER A 152 7.33 15.49 11.03
CA SER A 152 8.20 14.42 10.53
C SER A 152 7.39 13.38 9.76
N ALA A 153 6.22 12.97 10.25
CA ALA A 153 5.34 12.07 9.48
C ALA A 153 4.81 12.76 8.23
N ALA A 154 4.48 14.06 8.29
CA ALA A 154 4.09 14.84 7.12
C ALA A 154 5.23 14.91 6.09
N LEU A 155 6.48 15.15 6.51
CA LEU A 155 7.65 15.14 5.64
C LEU A 155 7.91 13.75 5.04
N MET A 156 7.86 12.70 5.84
CA MET A 156 7.98 11.31 5.37
C MET A 156 6.88 10.97 4.37
N MET A 157 5.63 11.36 4.64
CA MET A 157 4.52 11.17 3.71
C MET A 157 4.67 11.98 2.44
N ARG A 158 5.23 13.20 2.50
CA ARG A 158 5.56 13.98 1.30
C ARG A 158 6.63 13.27 0.47
N ILE A 159 7.71 12.80 1.10
CA ILE A 159 8.77 12.04 0.41
C ILE A 159 8.19 10.76 -0.19
N ALA A 160 7.39 10.01 0.56
CA ALA A 160 6.69 8.83 0.06
C ALA A 160 5.75 9.19 -1.11
N GLY A 161 5.07 10.33 -1.04
CA GLY A 161 4.25 10.88 -2.13
C GLY A 161 5.07 11.16 -3.39
N ILE A 162 6.28 11.73 -3.26
CA ILE A 162 7.20 11.91 -4.41
C ILE A 162 7.54 10.55 -5.03
N PHE A 163 7.95 9.57 -4.22
CA PHE A 163 8.24 8.22 -4.71
C PHE A 163 7.02 7.59 -5.39
N LEU A 164 5.82 7.77 -4.85
CA LEU A 164 4.57 7.25 -5.40
C LEU A 164 4.23 7.86 -6.77
N VAL A 165 4.44 9.17 -6.94
CA VAL A 165 4.26 9.85 -8.24
C VAL A 165 5.27 9.32 -9.25
N LEU A 166 6.54 9.17 -8.86
CA LEU A 166 7.58 8.63 -9.73
C LEU A 166 7.30 7.19 -10.14
N ASP A 167 6.80 6.37 -9.21
CA ASP A 167 6.42 4.98 -9.45
C ASP A 167 5.23 4.89 -10.43
N GLY A 168 4.17 5.69 -10.21
CA GLY A 168 3.01 5.74 -11.11
C GLY A 168 3.36 6.21 -12.53
N ILE A 169 4.26 7.20 -12.67
CA ILE A 169 4.77 7.62 -13.99
C ILE A 169 5.57 6.49 -14.65
N SER A 170 6.37 5.76 -13.88
CA SER A 170 7.18 4.64 -14.37
C SER A 170 6.32 3.47 -14.85
N GLU A 171 5.25 3.12 -14.12
CA GLU A 171 4.29 2.11 -14.54
C GLU A 171 3.54 2.52 -15.82
N LEU A 172 3.12 3.79 -15.93
CA LEU A 172 2.46 4.30 -17.14
C LEU A 172 3.39 4.25 -18.36
N TYR A 173 4.66 4.63 -18.17
CA TYR A 173 5.68 4.54 -19.23
C TYR A 173 5.92 3.10 -19.68
N LEU A 174 6.02 2.16 -18.73
CA LEU A 174 6.19 0.74 -19.02
C LEU A 174 4.98 0.18 -19.79
N ALA A 175 3.77 0.52 -19.36
CA ALA A 175 2.53 0.12 -20.02
C ALA A 175 2.51 0.58 -21.50
N LEU A 176 2.83 1.85 -21.77
CA LEU A 176 2.91 2.38 -23.14
C LEU A 176 3.96 1.67 -23.99
N ARG A 177 5.13 1.37 -23.43
CA ARG A 177 6.21 0.67 -24.14
C ARG A 177 5.82 -0.77 -24.49
N VAL A 178 5.19 -1.50 -23.57
CA VAL A 178 4.71 -2.88 -23.80
C VAL A 178 3.65 -2.93 -24.90
N VAL A 179 2.73 -1.97 -24.95
CA VAL A 179 1.74 -1.87 -26.04
C VAL A 179 2.41 -1.62 -27.39
N SER A 180 3.39 -0.73 -27.39
CA SER A 180 4.18 -0.39 -28.59
C SER A 180 4.97 -1.59 -29.12
N LEU A 181 5.58 -2.38 -28.23
CA LEU A 181 6.31 -3.60 -28.59
C LEU A 181 5.39 -4.70 -29.09
N LYS A 182 4.24 -4.89 -28.44
CA LYS A 182 3.23 -5.87 -28.87
C LYS A 182 2.69 -5.54 -30.27
N LYS A 183 2.52 -4.25 -30.60
CA LYS A 183 2.10 -3.80 -31.93
C LYS A 183 3.15 -4.10 -32.99
N ARG A 184 4.44 -3.91 -32.67
CA ARG A 184 5.56 -4.25 -33.57
C ARG A 184 5.67 -5.76 -33.80
N TYR A 185 5.66 -6.56 -32.73
CA TYR A 185 5.70 -8.02 -32.83
C TYR A 185 4.53 -8.59 -33.67
N ASN A 186 3.32 -8.07 -33.49
CA ASN A 186 2.16 -8.54 -34.26
C ASN A 186 2.21 -8.08 -35.72
N THR A 187 2.86 -6.95 -36.01
CA THR A 187 3.07 -6.44 -37.38
C THR A 187 4.12 -7.29 -38.10
N ASP A 188 5.25 -7.58 -37.46
CA ASP A 188 6.30 -8.44 -38.04
C ASP A 188 5.76 -9.84 -38.34
N ARG A 189 4.95 -10.40 -37.44
CA ARG A 189 4.32 -11.72 -37.66
C ARG A 189 3.28 -11.73 -38.79
N MET A 190 2.59 -10.60 -39.04
CA MET A 190 1.70 -10.47 -40.20
C MET A 190 2.47 -10.32 -41.50
N ILE A 191 3.60 -9.61 -41.49
CA ILE A 191 4.50 -9.47 -42.64
C ILE A 191 5.12 -10.83 -42.99
N GLU A 192 5.59 -11.60 -42.01
CA GLU A 192 6.11 -12.96 -42.25
C GLU A 192 5.01 -13.93 -42.72
N GLY A 193 3.78 -13.77 -42.25
CA GLY A 193 2.63 -14.56 -42.71
C GLY A 193 2.30 -14.31 -44.18
N HIS A 194 2.20 -13.04 -44.57
CA HIS A 194 1.95 -12.65 -45.97
C HIS A 194 3.12 -12.98 -46.90
N ALA A 195 4.36 -12.87 -46.42
CA ALA A 195 5.53 -13.23 -47.21
C ALA A 195 5.56 -14.73 -47.56
N ARG A 196 5.01 -15.60 -46.69
CA ARG A 196 4.88 -17.04 -46.99
C ARG A 196 3.74 -17.36 -47.96
N GLU A 197 2.61 -16.65 -47.90
CA GLU A 197 1.50 -16.86 -48.84
C GLU A 197 1.86 -16.51 -50.29
N ILE A 198 2.66 -15.45 -50.49
CA ILE A 198 3.09 -15.02 -51.83
C ILE A 198 4.12 -15.99 -52.45
N ASP A 199 4.93 -16.66 -51.62
CA ASP A 199 5.93 -17.65 -52.08
C ASP A 199 5.26 -18.99 -52.46
N ASP A 200 4.16 -19.36 -51.80
CA ASP A 200 3.36 -20.55 -52.17
C ASP A 200 2.47 -20.32 -53.41
N GLU A 201 2.08 -19.07 -53.72
CA GLU A 201 1.25 -18.74 -54.90
C GLU A 201 2.07 -18.68 -56.22
N HIS A 202 3.39 -18.55 -56.12
CA HIS A 202 4.31 -18.51 -57.25
C HIS A 202 5.03 -19.85 -57.55
N ARG A 203 4.57 -20.94 -56.94
CA ARG A 203 5.10 -22.30 -57.13
C ARG A 203 4.12 -23.21 -57.85
#